data_AF-A0A661XY34-F1
#
_entry.id   AF-A0A661XY34-F1
#
_cell.length_a   1.000
_cell.length_b   1.000
_cell.length_c   1.000
_cell.angle_alpha   90.00
_cell.angle_beta   90.00
_cell.angle_gamma   90.00
#
_symmetry.space_group_name_H-M   'P 1'
#
loop_
_entity.id
_entity.type
_entity.pdbx_description
1 polymer ?
#
loop_
_entity_poly.entity_id
_entity_poly.type
_entity_poly.pdbx_seq_one_letter_code
_entity_poly.pdbx_strand_id
1 'polypeptide(L)'
;MKKALLNILFLAGTMLLWNACKKDDNITSDSDAKLVFSTDTVFFDTIFTQLSSVTMNFKAYNKNDQAVSVSEIRLEGGESSFYRMNVNGTSTRLLKDEIIAAGDSIFIFVEVTIDPNNQDNPLAVEDSISFTVNGNYQTVRLLAFGQDAVIYYPDTYIEGLPPFSIISDPEIGPVTWTNNKPILIFGYGVVDEGGSLTIEPGTKVYFHAFAGLWIFEDGQFIANGTPDQQITFQGDRFEEIFQDEPGQWDRIWINRSTQDHFISNVVIKNALIGIQAEASPFEEDGGTITSNTLHIDNTT
;
A
#
# COMPACT_ATOMS: atom_id res chain seq x y z
N MET A 1 74.26 -2.50 12.11
CA MET A 1 73.58 -3.82 12.23
C MET A 1 72.34 -3.78 13.11
N LYS A 2 72.41 -3.34 14.39
CA LYS A 2 71.25 -3.33 15.30
C LYS A 2 70.02 -2.53 14.79
N LYS A 3 70.22 -1.36 14.17
CA LYS A 3 69.12 -0.55 13.59
C LYS A 3 68.48 -1.20 12.36
N ALA A 4 69.27 -1.88 11.52
CA ALA A 4 68.75 -2.61 10.37
C ALA A 4 67.94 -3.85 10.80
N LEU A 5 68.41 -4.55 11.85
CA LEU A 5 67.68 -5.68 12.43
C LEU A 5 66.34 -5.25 13.04
N LEU A 6 66.31 -4.09 13.72
CA LEU A 6 65.08 -3.54 14.32
C LEU A 6 64.05 -3.13 13.25
N ASN A 7 64.51 -2.52 12.15
CA ASN A 7 63.64 -2.16 11.03
C ASN A 7 63.07 -3.40 10.31
N ILE A 8 63.85 -4.48 10.19
CA ILE A 8 63.38 -5.76 9.63
C ILE A 8 62.34 -6.40 10.55
N LEU A 9 62.55 -6.36 11.87
CA LEU A 9 61.58 -6.90 12.85
C LEU A 9 60.26 -6.11 12.85
N PHE A 10 60.34 -4.79 12.70
CA PHE A 10 59.15 -3.93 12.61
C PHE A 10 58.37 -4.19 11.31
N LEU A 11 59.06 -4.34 10.18
CA LEU A 11 58.44 -4.63 8.88
C LEU A 11 57.80 -6.03 8.84
N ALA A 12 58.46 -7.02 9.45
CA ALA A 12 57.91 -8.38 9.61
C ALA A 12 56.70 -8.41 10.55
N GLY A 13 56.73 -7.63 11.63
CA GLY A 13 55.59 -7.46 12.55
C GLY A 13 54.38 -6.82 11.88
N THR A 14 54.59 -5.80 11.04
CA THR A 14 53.49 -5.17 10.28
C THR A 14 52.89 -6.09 9.21
N MET A 15 53.68 -7.01 8.64
CA MET A 15 53.22 -7.97 7.63
C MET A 15 52.38 -9.11 8.22
N LEU A 16 52.60 -9.46 9.50
CA LEU A 16 51.81 -10.47 10.22
C LEU A 16 50.42 -9.94 10.65
N LEU A 17 50.25 -8.62 10.81
CA LEU A 17 48.96 -8.01 11.15
C LEU A 17 47.98 -7.90 9.97
N TRP A 18 48.43 -8.14 8.73
CA TRP A 18 47.57 -8.11 7.55
C TRP A 18 46.79 -9.42 7.32
N ASN A 19 47.12 -10.50 8.04
CA ASN A 19 46.43 -11.79 7.91
C ASN A 19 45.36 -12.02 9.00
N ALA A 20 45.17 -11.08 9.94
CA ALA A 20 44.30 -11.28 11.10
C ALA A 20 42.80 -10.98 10.86
N CYS A 21 42.39 -10.72 9.61
CA CYS A 21 41.00 -10.35 9.31
C CYS A 21 40.46 -10.95 8.01
N LYS A 22 40.79 -12.21 7.72
CA LYS A 22 39.95 -13.03 6.83
C LYS A 22 39.22 -14.05 7.68
N LYS A 23 37.93 -13.78 7.92
CA LYS A 23 37.01 -14.78 8.44
C LYS A 23 36.80 -15.77 7.29
N ASP A 24 37.49 -16.90 7.33
CA ASP A 24 37.12 -18.04 6.48
C ASP A 24 35.78 -18.52 7.04
N ASP A 25 34.69 -18.05 6.43
CA ASP A 25 33.34 -18.51 6.75
C ASP A 25 33.23 -19.95 6.25
N ASN A 26 33.65 -20.91 7.10
CA ASN A 26 33.37 -22.32 6.89
C ASN A 26 31.86 -22.48 6.72
N ILE A 27 31.46 -23.11 5.61
CA ILE A 27 30.06 -23.44 5.34
C ILE A 27 29.75 -24.72 6.11
N THR A 28 28.77 -24.67 7.00
CA THR A 28 28.32 -25.86 7.74
C THR A 28 27.61 -26.83 6.81
N SER A 29 27.92 -28.12 6.96
CA SER A 29 27.18 -29.22 6.33
C SER A 29 26.21 -29.89 7.30
N ASP A 30 25.98 -29.29 8.48
CA ASP A 30 25.09 -29.84 9.50
C ASP A 30 23.64 -29.77 9.02
N SER A 31 22.96 -30.91 9.06
CA SER A 31 21.54 -31.04 8.75
C SER A 31 20.64 -30.46 9.84
N ASP A 32 21.15 -30.11 11.01
CA ASP A 32 20.38 -29.38 12.03
C ASP A 32 20.48 -27.86 11.87
N ALA A 33 21.35 -27.37 10.98
CA ALA A 33 21.46 -25.94 10.67
C ALA A 33 20.21 -25.44 9.94
N LYS A 34 19.49 -24.51 10.58
CA LYS A 34 18.24 -23.92 10.09
C LYS A 34 18.33 -22.40 10.07
N LEU A 35 17.44 -21.79 9.29
CA LEU A 35 17.21 -20.36 9.32
C LEU A 35 16.15 -20.01 10.35
N VAL A 36 16.24 -18.80 10.88
CA VAL A 36 15.20 -18.17 11.68
C VAL A 36 14.59 -17.05 10.85
N PHE A 37 13.27 -16.99 10.73
CA PHE A 37 12.60 -15.92 9.98
C PHE A 37 12.07 -14.85 10.93
N SER A 38 12.00 -13.59 10.49
CA SER A 38 11.37 -12.51 11.27
C SER A 38 9.85 -12.64 11.37
N THR A 39 9.23 -13.45 10.50
CA THR A 39 7.80 -13.76 10.52
C THR A 39 7.56 -15.18 10.01
N ASP A 40 6.43 -15.78 10.38
CA ASP A 40 5.96 -17.04 9.79
C ASP A 40 5.05 -16.81 8.57
N THR A 41 4.46 -15.61 8.48
CA THR A 41 3.48 -15.21 7.47
C THR A 41 3.71 -13.76 7.07
N VAL A 42 3.77 -13.50 5.77
CA VAL A 42 3.69 -12.15 5.21
C VAL A 42 2.24 -11.94 4.80
N PHE A 43 1.59 -11.02 5.49
CA PHE A 43 0.20 -10.67 5.27
C PHE A 43 0.09 -9.39 4.47
N PHE A 44 -0.71 -9.40 3.41
CA PHE A 44 -1.15 -8.21 2.70
C PHE A 44 -2.64 -8.00 3.00
N ASP A 45 -2.99 -6.80 3.45
CA ASP A 45 -4.39 -6.42 3.64
C ASP A 45 -5.12 -6.31 2.29
N THR A 46 -6.34 -5.79 2.29
CA THR A 46 -7.21 -5.64 1.12
C THR A 46 -6.49 -4.86 0.02
N ILE A 47 -6.18 -5.56 -1.06
CA ILE A 47 -5.57 -5.01 -2.27
C ILE A 47 -6.69 -4.83 -3.30
N PHE A 48 -6.77 -3.63 -3.88
CA PHE A 48 -7.64 -3.46 -5.04
C PHE A 48 -7.06 -4.21 -6.23
N THR A 49 -7.89 -5.03 -6.87
CA THR A 49 -7.45 -5.77 -8.07
C THR A 49 -7.00 -4.77 -9.15
N GLN A 50 -6.09 -5.22 -10.02
CA GLN A 50 -5.36 -4.38 -11.00
C GLN A 50 -4.27 -3.47 -10.44
N LEU A 51 -4.18 -3.27 -9.12
CA LEU A 51 -3.07 -2.55 -8.48
C LEU A 51 -2.01 -3.53 -7.95
N SER A 52 -0.73 -3.16 -8.08
CA SER A 52 0.33 -3.83 -7.32
C SER A 52 0.19 -3.43 -5.85
N SER A 53 0.38 -4.40 -4.95
CA SER A 53 0.49 -4.11 -3.52
C SER A 53 1.72 -3.23 -3.24
N VAL A 54 1.77 -2.69 -2.02
CA VAL A 54 3.05 -2.23 -1.46
C VAL A 54 4.03 -3.40 -1.32
N THR A 55 5.32 -3.10 -1.33
CA THR A 55 6.37 -4.08 -1.09
C THR A 55 6.46 -4.39 0.40
N MET A 56 6.15 -5.62 0.79
CA MET A 56 6.42 -6.14 2.13
C MET A 56 7.81 -6.75 2.19
N ASN A 57 8.41 -6.83 3.38
CA ASN A 57 9.69 -7.51 3.54
C ASN A 57 9.77 -8.30 4.84
N PHE A 58 10.58 -9.35 4.81
CA PHE A 58 11.00 -10.08 6.00
C PHE A 58 12.48 -10.46 5.87
N LYS A 59 13.07 -10.90 6.97
CA LYS A 59 14.46 -11.35 7.03
C LYS A 59 14.55 -12.84 7.30
N ALA A 60 15.46 -13.49 6.60
CA ALA A 60 15.94 -14.82 6.94
C ALA A 60 17.32 -14.70 7.60
N TYR A 61 17.42 -15.13 8.86
CA TYR A 61 18.62 -15.03 9.68
C TYR A 61 19.33 -16.38 9.73
N ASN A 62 20.64 -16.36 9.50
CA ASN A 62 21.52 -17.43 9.93
C ASN A 62 21.97 -17.17 11.37
N LYS A 63 21.33 -17.80 12.35
CA LYS A 63 21.72 -17.70 13.77
C LYS A 63 22.79 -18.72 14.19
N ASN A 64 23.25 -19.56 13.26
CA ASN A 64 24.33 -20.52 13.50
C ASN A 64 25.68 -19.78 13.57
N ASP A 65 26.69 -20.43 14.15
CA ASP A 65 28.06 -19.91 14.32
C ASP A 65 28.94 -20.07 13.06
N GLN A 66 28.43 -20.80 12.06
CA GLN A 66 29.02 -21.01 10.75
C GLN A 66 28.10 -20.52 9.63
N ALA A 67 28.67 -20.26 8.44
CA ALA A 67 27.87 -19.88 7.28
C ALA A 67 26.97 -21.05 6.86
N VAL A 68 25.78 -20.75 6.35
CA VAL A 68 24.84 -21.75 5.83
C VAL A 68 24.71 -21.61 4.33
N SER A 69 24.62 -22.74 3.64
CA SER A 69 24.29 -22.78 2.21
C SER A 69 22.80 -23.06 2.05
N VAL A 70 22.11 -22.09 1.45
CA VAL A 70 20.72 -22.22 1.04
C VAL A 70 20.74 -22.67 -0.41
N SER A 71 20.52 -23.97 -0.64
CA SER A 71 20.57 -24.53 -1.99
C SER A 71 19.46 -23.97 -2.87
N GLU A 72 18.32 -23.63 -2.26
CA GLU A 72 17.17 -23.10 -3.00
C GLU A 72 16.32 -22.17 -2.15
N ILE A 73 15.94 -21.02 -2.72
CA ILE A 73 14.88 -20.14 -2.25
C ILE A 73 13.85 -20.02 -3.38
N ARG A 74 12.62 -20.45 -3.14
CA ARG A 74 11.62 -20.61 -4.19
C ARG A 74 10.27 -20.04 -3.77
N LEU A 75 9.64 -19.30 -4.68
CA LEU A 75 8.21 -19.03 -4.63
C LEU A 75 7.46 -20.24 -5.21
N GLU A 76 6.72 -20.96 -4.36
CA GLU A 76 6.17 -22.29 -4.69
C GLU A 76 5.17 -22.26 -5.85
N GLY A 77 4.32 -21.24 -5.95
CA GLY A 77 3.41 -21.04 -7.07
C GLY A 77 4.11 -20.78 -8.42
N GLY A 78 5.41 -20.44 -8.41
CA GLY A 78 6.21 -20.24 -9.61
C GLY A 78 5.57 -19.23 -10.58
N GLU A 79 5.43 -19.61 -11.85
CA GLU A 79 4.81 -18.75 -12.88
C GLU A 79 3.32 -18.51 -12.68
N SER A 80 2.64 -19.37 -11.92
CA SER A 80 1.22 -19.21 -11.59
C SER A 80 1.00 -18.37 -10.33
N SER A 81 2.08 -17.93 -9.67
CA SER A 81 1.96 -17.13 -8.46
C SER A 81 1.54 -15.70 -8.77
N PHE A 82 0.59 -15.19 -7.98
CA PHE A 82 0.25 -13.77 -7.94
C PHE A 82 1.36 -12.93 -7.27
N TYR A 83 2.31 -13.59 -6.60
CA TYR A 83 3.38 -12.94 -5.87
C TYR A 83 4.64 -12.78 -6.75
N ARG A 84 5.38 -11.71 -6.47
CA ARG A 84 6.73 -11.48 -6.97
C ARG A 84 7.67 -11.40 -5.77
N MET A 85 8.88 -11.91 -5.95
CA MET A 85 9.89 -11.97 -4.90
C MET A 85 11.20 -11.34 -5.38
N ASN A 86 11.85 -10.61 -4.48
CA ASN A 86 13.24 -10.20 -4.60
C ASN A 86 14.01 -10.70 -3.38
N VAL A 87 15.11 -11.39 -3.62
CA VAL A 87 15.96 -11.97 -2.58
C VAL A 87 17.30 -11.24 -2.60
N ASN A 88 17.59 -10.52 -1.52
CA ASN A 88 18.86 -9.81 -1.30
C ASN A 88 19.28 -8.90 -2.47
N GLY A 89 18.31 -8.24 -3.11
CA GLY A 89 18.52 -7.37 -4.27
C GLY A 89 18.27 -8.04 -5.62
N THR A 90 18.13 -9.36 -5.68
CA THR A 90 17.89 -10.12 -6.92
C THR A 90 16.40 -10.42 -7.11
N SER A 91 15.77 -9.83 -8.12
CA SER A 91 14.39 -10.14 -8.49
C SER A 91 14.31 -11.52 -9.13
N THR A 92 13.70 -12.49 -8.46
CA THR A 92 13.58 -13.87 -8.95
C THR A 92 12.48 -14.62 -8.20
N ARG A 93 11.88 -15.62 -8.86
CA ARG A 93 11.01 -16.62 -8.23
C ARG A 93 11.77 -17.84 -7.72
N LEU A 94 13.02 -17.97 -8.13
CA LEU A 94 13.90 -19.08 -7.78
C LEU A 94 15.34 -18.55 -7.70
N LEU A 95 15.91 -18.51 -6.49
CA LEU A 95 17.33 -18.28 -6.26
C LEU A 95 17.98 -19.59 -5.84
N LYS A 96 19.19 -19.85 -6.34
CA LYS A 96 19.97 -21.05 -5.98
C LYS A 96 21.31 -20.66 -5.40
N ASP A 97 21.82 -21.53 -4.55
CA ASP A 97 23.19 -21.49 -4.03
C ASP A 97 23.52 -20.17 -3.31
N GLU A 98 22.59 -19.65 -2.50
CA GLU A 98 22.80 -18.47 -1.67
C GLU A 98 23.56 -18.84 -0.39
N ILE A 99 24.58 -18.08 -0.03
CA ILE A 99 25.36 -18.30 1.19
C ILE A 99 25.09 -17.17 2.17
N ILE A 100 24.66 -17.52 3.39
CA ILE A 100 24.41 -16.55 4.46
C ILE A 100 25.48 -16.73 5.53
N ALA A 101 26.30 -15.70 5.75
CA ALA A 101 27.38 -15.73 6.72
C ALA A 101 26.88 -15.98 8.16
N ALA A 102 27.77 -16.48 9.02
CA ALA A 102 27.43 -16.74 10.42
C ALA A 102 26.97 -15.47 11.14
N GLY A 103 25.78 -15.54 11.75
CA GLY A 103 25.16 -14.41 12.46
C GLY A 103 24.49 -13.37 11.56
N ASP A 104 24.53 -13.54 10.23
CA ASP A 104 24.03 -12.57 9.27
C ASP A 104 22.57 -12.85 8.84
N SER A 105 22.02 -12.00 7.96
CA SER A 105 20.68 -12.11 7.42
C SER A 105 20.60 -11.62 5.98
N ILE A 106 19.63 -12.14 5.25
CA ILE A 106 19.22 -11.61 3.95
C ILE A 106 17.82 -11.01 4.04
N PHE A 107 17.56 -10.02 3.18
CA PHE A 107 16.23 -9.46 2.99
C PHE A 107 15.48 -10.20 1.89
N ILE A 108 14.19 -10.42 2.13
CA ILE A 108 13.25 -10.94 1.14
C ILE A 108 12.16 -9.90 1.02
N PHE A 109 12.00 -9.35 -0.17
CA PHE A 109 10.94 -8.41 -0.53
C PHE A 109 9.88 -9.14 -1.35
N VAL A 110 8.62 -8.89 -1.04
CA VAL A 110 7.48 -9.56 -1.65
C VAL A 110 6.44 -8.52 -2.03
N GLU A 111 5.90 -8.67 -3.24
CA GLU A 111 4.76 -7.91 -3.74
C GLU A 111 3.72 -8.89 -4.28
N VAL A 112 2.47 -8.47 -4.36
CA VAL A 112 1.40 -9.24 -4.98
C VAL A 112 0.63 -8.36 -5.95
N THR A 113 0.18 -8.96 -7.05
CA THR A 113 -0.74 -8.31 -8.01
C THR A 113 -1.83 -9.32 -8.31
N ILE A 114 -3.08 -8.93 -8.05
CA ILE A 114 -4.24 -9.80 -8.24
C ILE A 114 -5.04 -9.27 -9.42
N ASP A 115 -5.26 -10.14 -10.40
CA ASP A 115 -6.10 -9.82 -11.55
C ASP A 115 -7.58 -9.76 -11.14
N PRO A 116 -8.35 -8.82 -11.69
CA PRO A 116 -9.78 -8.69 -11.40
C PRO A 116 -10.52 -9.94 -11.85
N ASN A 117 -11.41 -10.44 -11.00
CA ASN A 117 -12.20 -11.64 -11.26
C ASN A 117 -13.69 -11.33 -11.52
N ASN A 118 -14.07 -10.05 -11.58
CA ASN A 118 -15.43 -9.55 -11.72
C ASN A 118 -16.37 -10.07 -10.62
N GLN A 119 -15.85 -10.38 -9.44
CA GLN A 119 -16.64 -10.76 -8.27
C GLN A 119 -16.68 -9.60 -7.27
N ASP A 120 -17.82 -9.46 -6.60
CA ASP A 120 -18.02 -8.42 -5.57
C ASP A 120 -17.32 -8.79 -4.25
N ASN A 121 -17.09 -10.08 -4.03
CA ASN A 121 -16.50 -10.60 -2.80
C ASN A 121 -14.96 -10.61 -2.88
N PRO A 122 -14.26 -10.30 -1.76
CA PRO A 122 -12.82 -10.45 -1.69
C PRO A 122 -12.35 -11.88 -1.99
N LEU A 123 -11.29 -12.00 -2.77
CA LEU A 123 -10.58 -13.24 -3.09
C LEU A 123 -9.34 -13.36 -2.21
N ALA A 124 -9.26 -14.43 -1.41
CA ALA A 124 -8.01 -14.79 -0.74
C ALA A 124 -7.08 -15.49 -1.75
N VAL A 125 -5.84 -15.02 -1.86
CA VAL A 125 -4.77 -15.69 -2.61
C VAL A 125 -3.63 -16.07 -1.67
N GLU A 126 -3.21 -17.33 -1.75
CA GLU A 126 -2.19 -17.91 -0.89
C GLU A 126 -1.02 -18.44 -1.73
N ASP A 127 0.18 -18.31 -1.19
CA ASP A 127 1.38 -18.98 -1.69
C ASP A 127 2.38 -19.15 -0.54
N SER A 128 3.57 -19.66 -0.81
CA SER A 128 4.66 -19.73 0.16
C SER A 128 6.01 -19.54 -0.49
N ILE A 129 6.94 -19.01 0.28
CA ILE A 129 8.36 -18.98 -0.08
C ILE A 129 9.04 -20.08 0.71
N SER A 130 9.64 -21.03 0.02
CA SER A 130 10.41 -22.11 0.61
C SER A 130 11.90 -21.86 0.58
N PHE A 131 12.58 -22.40 1.58
CA PHE A 131 14.02 -22.34 1.77
C PHE A 131 14.52 -23.77 2.00
N THR A 132 15.45 -24.22 1.16
CA THR A 132 16.14 -25.49 1.34
C THR A 132 17.55 -25.24 1.86
N VAL A 133 17.84 -25.67 3.09
CA VAL A 133 19.08 -25.35 3.82
C VAL A 133 19.66 -26.64 4.36
N ASN A 134 20.81 -27.08 3.83
CA ASN A 134 21.47 -28.34 4.24
C ASN A 134 20.52 -29.56 4.28
N GLY A 135 19.52 -29.61 3.39
CA GLY A 135 18.50 -30.66 3.34
C GLY A 135 17.25 -30.43 4.21
N ASN A 136 17.21 -29.38 5.03
CA ASN A 136 15.99 -28.91 5.69
C ASN A 136 15.12 -28.10 4.73
N TYR A 137 13.81 -28.31 4.81
CA TYR A 137 12.82 -27.50 4.11
C TYR A 137 12.06 -26.65 5.12
N GLN A 138 12.09 -25.33 4.94
CA GLN A 138 11.35 -24.36 5.76
C GLN A 138 10.54 -23.43 4.87
N THR A 139 9.40 -22.94 5.35
CA THR A 139 8.53 -22.06 4.56
C THR A 139 8.10 -20.84 5.36
N VAL A 140 7.86 -19.75 4.63
CA VAL A 140 7.13 -18.57 5.08
C VAL A 140 5.87 -18.45 4.22
N ARG A 141 4.72 -18.30 4.86
CA ARG A 141 3.42 -18.22 4.17
C ARG A 141 3.19 -16.83 3.61
N LEU A 142 2.52 -16.75 2.48
CA LEU A 142 2.04 -15.51 1.86
C LEU A 142 0.52 -15.56 1.80
N LEU A 143 -0.15 -14.53 2.32
CA LEU A 143 -1.60 -14.40 2.29
C LEU A 143 -1.99 -12.97 1.93
N ALA A 144 -2.90 -12.83 0.96
CA ALA A 144 -3.43 -11.56 0.51
C ALA A 144 -4.92 -11.67 0.21
N PHE A 145 -5.66 -10.59 0.44
CA PHE A 145 -7.07 -10.48 0.04
C PHE A 145 -7.21 -9.45 -1.08
N GLY A 146 -7.67 -9.86 -2.26
CA GLY A 146 -7.96 -8.97 -3.37
C GLY A 146 -9.44 -8.60 -3.44
N GLN A 147 -9.80 -7.35 -3.66
CA GLN A 147 -11.19 -6.94 -3.87
C GLN A 147 -11.32 -6.07 -5.13
N ASP A 148 -12.29 -6.37 -5.99
CA ASP A 148 -12.62 -5.50 -7.12
C ASP A 148 -13.22 -4.18 -6.64
N ALA A 149 -12.78 -3.06 -7.25
CA ALA A 149 -13.29 -1.72 -6.96
C ALA A 149 -13.84 -1.04 -8.22
N VAL A 150 -14.72 -0.06 -8.02
CA VAL A 150 -15.00 0.95 -9.04
C VAL A 150 -13.90 2.00 -8.94
N ILE A 151 -13.10 2.15 -9.98
CA ILE A 151 -11.93 3.03 -9.97
C ILE A 151 -12.17 4.24 -10.87
N TYR A 152 -11.96 5.43 -10.33
CA TYR A 152 -11.95 6.70 -11.07
C TYR A 152 -10.49 7.17 -11.21
N TYR A 153 -10.01 7.22 -12.45
CA TYR A 153 -8.73 7.84 -12.79
C TYR A 153 -8.98 9.22 -13.39
N PRO A 154 -8.14 10.22 -13.08
CA PRO A 154 -8.31 11.54 -13.63
C PRO A 154 -8.02 11.52 -15.14
N ASP A 155 -8.97 11.99 -15.92
CA ASP A 155 -8.89 12.13 -17.38
C ASP A 155 -8.76 13.59 -17.82
N THR A 156 -8.95 14.54 -16.89
CA THR A 156 -8.93 15.98 -17.14
C THR A 156 -7.80 16.66 -16.35
N TYR A 157 -7.03 17.49 -17.06
CA TYR A 157 -5.84 18.17 -16.54
C TYR A 157 -5.85 19.63 -16.99
N ILE A 158 -6.19 20.54 -16.07
CA ILE A 158 -6.26 21.98 -16.32
C ILE A 158 -5.21 22.66 -15.43
N GLU A 159 -4.43 23.56 -16.01
CA GLU A 159 -3.41 24.30 -15.26
C GLU A 159 -4.06 25.10 -14.12
N GLY A 160 -3.54 24.93 -12.90
CA GLY A 160 -4.07 25.57 -11.69
C GLY A 160 -5.16 24.80 -10.97
N LEU A 161 -5.67 23.71 -11.54
CA LEU A 161 -6.63 22.80 -10.89
C LEU A 161 -5.98 21.45 -10.57
N PRO A 162 -6.45 20.74 -9.53
CA PRO A 162 -6.06 19.35 -9.33
C PRO A 162 -6.54 18.49 -10.52
N PRO A 163 -5.81 17.42 -10.91
CA PRO A 163 -6.32 16.46 -11.90
C PRO A 163 -7.63 15.85 -11.45
N PHE A 164 -8.60 15.69 -12.34
CA PHE A 164 -9.93 15.22 -11.99
C PHE A 164 -10.60 14.37 -13.07
N SER A 165 -11.70 13.72 -12.69
CA SER A 165 -12.66 13.06 -13.58
C SER A 165 -14.09 13.41 -13.15
N ILE A 166 -14.97 13.65 -14.12
CA ILE A 166 -16.39 13.93 -13.86
C ILE A 166 -17.10 12.61 -13.50
N ILE A 167 -17.67 12.56 -12.30
CA ILE A 167 -18.51 11.46 -11.80
C ILE A 167 -19.94 11.63 -12.30
N SER A 168 -20.49 12.84 -12.23
CA SER A 168 -21.87 13.13 -12.58
C SER A 168 -22.00 14.57 -13.05
N ASP A 169 -22.75 14.74 -14.13
CA ASP A 169 -23.16 16.00 -14.75
C ASP A 169 -24.51 15.74 -15.48
N PRO A 170 -25.08 16.69 -16.23
CA PRO A 170 -26.34 16.47 -16.96
C PRO A 170 -26.24 15.46 -18.11
N GLU A 171 -25.05 15.18 -18.64
CA GLU A 171 -24.83 14.21 -19.72
C GLU A 171 -24.73 12.78 -19.17
N ILE A 172 -24.02 12.59 -18.06
CA ILE A 172 -23.89 11.32 -17.33
C ILE A 172 -25.19 11.01 -16.58
N GLY A 173 -25.82 12.03 -16.02
CA GLY A 173 -26.98 11.92 -15.14
C GLY A 173 -26.61 11.59 -13.69
N PRO A 174 -27.63 11.35 -12.84
CA PRO A 174 -27.42 11.07 -11.43
C PRO A 174 -26.70 9.72 -11.24
N VAL A 175 -25.71 9.70 -10.35
CA VAL A 175 -24.91 8.51 -10.03
C VAL A 175 -25.22 8.02 -8.61
N THR A 176 -25.28 6.70 -8.45
CA THR A 176 -25.43 6.05 -7.15
C THR A 176 -24.26 5.09 -6.91
N TRP A 177 -23.52 5.30 -5.83
CA TRP A 177 -22.53 4.34 -5.33
C TRP A 177 -23.17 3.44 -4.29
N THR A 178 -23.07 2.13 -4.52
CA THR A 178 -23.63 1.08 -3.66
C THR A 178 -22.53 0.44 -2.81
N ASN A 179 -22.89 -0.43 -1.87
CA ASN A 179 -21.92 -1.15 -1.04
C ASN A 179 -21.43 -2.47 -1.67
N ASN A 180 -21.84 -2.78 -2.90
CA ASN A 180 -21.42 -4.00 -3.61
C ASN A 180 -19.92 -4.01 -3.90
N LYS A 181 -19.36 -2.85 -4.28
CA LYS A 181 -17.92 -2.67 -4.52
C LYS A 181 -17.43 -1.39 -3.84
N PRO A 182 -16.22 -1.41 -3.28
CA PRO A 182 -15.56 -0.19 -2.85
C PRO A 182 -15.33 0.75 -4.03
N ILE A 183 -15.31 2.04 -3.74
CA ILE A 183 -14.98 3.10 -4.69
C ILE A 183 -13.55 3.53 -4.43
N LEU A 184 -12.72 3.66 -5.46
CA LEU A 184 -11.35 4.18 -5.36
C LEU A 184 -11.17 5.36 -6.32
N ILE A 185 -10.69 6.48 -5.79
CA ILE A 185 -10.53 7.73 -6.55
C ILE A 185 -9.05 8.12 -6.58
N PHE A 186 -8.54 8.29 -7.79
CA PHE A 186 -7.27 8.97 -8.07
C PHE A 186 -7.55 10.40 -8.52
N GLY A 187 -6.78 11.37 -8.01
CA GLY A 187 -7.10 12.78 -8.24
C GLY A 187 -8.48 13.17 -7.66
N TYR A 188 -9.18 14.08 -8.30
CA TYR A 188 -10.49 14.52 -7.83
C TYR A 188 -11.64 13.84 -8.58
N GLY A 189 -12.60 13.28 -7.84
CA GLY A 189 -13.90 12.94 -8.38
C GLY A 189 -14.81 14.16 -8.35
N VAL A 190 -15.33 14.61 -9.50
CA VAL A 190 -16.13 15.83 -9.59
C VAL A 190 -17.60 15.51 -9.81
N VAL A 191 -18.48 16.02 -8.95
CA VAL A 191 -19.91 16.15 -9.24
C VAL A 191 -20.10 17.56 -9.77
N ASP A 192 -20.27 17.67 -11.08
CA ASP A 192 -20.29 18.95 -11.79
C ASP A 192 -21.67 19.64 -11.72
N GLU A 193 -21.80 20.80 -12.34
CA GLU A 193 -23.02 21.60 -12.37
C GLU A 193 -24.23 20.79 -12.83
N GLY A 194 -25.27 20.72 -11.99
CA GLY A 194 -26.49 19.95 -12.28
C GLY A 194 -26.34 18.43 -12.16
N GLY A 195 -25.16 17.94 -11.79
CA GLY A 195 -24.90 16.55 -11.43
C GLY A 195 -25.39 16.20 -10.01
N SER A 196 -25.54 14.91 -9.73
CA SER A 196 -25.92 14.43 -8.40
C SER A 196 -25.27 13.09 -8.07
N LEU A 197 -24.66 13.01 -6.89
CA LEU A 197 -24.08 11.79 -6.34
C LEU A 197 -24.82 11.36 -5.08
N THR A 198 -25.36 10.14 -5.12
CA THR A 198 -25.92 9.45 -3.95
C THR A 198 -25.02 8.30 -3.53
N ILE A 199 -24.74 8.17 -2.23
CA ILE A 199 -23.95 7.07 -1.66
C ILE A 199 -24.83 6.31 -0.66
N GLU A 200 -24.98 5.01 -0.89
CA GLU A 200 -25.83 4.12 -0.10
C GLU A 200 -25.15 3.65 1.20
N PRO A 201 -25.94 3.19 2.20
CA PRO A 201 -25.40 2.67 3.46
C PRO A 201 -24.34 1.57 3.30
N GLY A 202 -23.26 1.69 4.07
CA GLY A 202 -22.16 0.72 4.10
C GLY A 202 -21.15 0.84 2.96
N THR A 203 -21.31 1.80 2.05
CA THR A 203 -20.32 2.04 1.00
C THR A 203 -18.98 2.53 1.58
N LYS A 204 -17.89 1.99 1.06
CA LYS A 204 -16.52 2.40 1.38
C LYS A 204 -15.92 3.15 0.19
N VAL A 205 -15.48 4.37 0.42
CA VAL A 205 -14.84 5.24 -0.55
C VAL A 205 -13.41 5.48 -0.12
N TYR A 206 -12.49 5.18 -1.03
CA TYR A 206 -11.05 5.26 -0.84
C TYR A 206 -10.46 6.32 -1.75
N PHE A 207 -9.52 7.08 -1.20
CA PHE A 207 -8.81 8.13 -1.91
C PHE A 207 -7.33 7.82 -1.96
N HIS A 208 -6.76 7.92 -3.16
CA HIS A 208 -5.32 7.89 -3.31
C HIS A 208 -4.66 9.17 -2.77
N ALA A 209 -3.33 9.18 -2.66
CA ALA A 209 -2.58 10.37 -2.28
C ALA A 209 -2.99 11.60 -3.13
N PHE A 210 -3.28 12.72 -2.44
CA PHE A 210 -3.74 13.99 -3.03
C PHE A 210 -5.10 13.93 -3.75
N ALA A 211 -5.84 12.84 -3.63
CA ALA A 211 -7.18 12.73 -4.19
C ALA A 211 -8.23 13.43 -3.33
N GLY A 212 -9.41 13.70 -3.90
CA GLY A 212 -10.52 14.33 -3.20
C GLY A 212 -11.86 14.10 -3.89
N LEU A 213 -12.93 14.51 -3.23
CA LEU A 213 -14.27 14.56 -3.81
C LEU A 213 -14.67 16.01 -3.92
N TRP A 214 -15.06 16.47 -5.10
CA TRP A 214 -15.40 17.86 -5.35
C TRP A 214 -16.82 17.95 -5.88
N ILE A 215 -17.70 18.50 -5.05
CA ILE A 215 -19.06 18.88 -5.42
C ILE A 215 -18.96 20.31 -5.93
N PHE A 216 -18.90 20.44 -7.25
CA PHE A 216 -18.79 21.72 -7.92
C PHE A 216 -20.12 22.49 -7.84
N GLU A 217 -20.09 23.73 -8.33
CA GLU A 217 -21.20 24.65 -8.23
C GLU A 217 -22.51 24.03 -8.75
N ASP A 218 -23.59 24.13 -7.96
CA ASP A 218 -24.90 23.57 -8.27
C ASP A 218 -24.94 22.03 -8.48
N GLY A 219 -23.89 21.31 -8.09
CA GLY A 219 -23.90 19.86 -7.87
C GLY A 219 -24.67 19.48 -6.60
N GLN A 220 -25.11 18.22 -6.51
CA GLN A 220 -25.77 17.67 -5.32
C GLN A 220 -25.02 16.47 -4.74
N PHE A 221 -24.96 16.40 -3.40
CA PHE A 221 -24.27 15.35 -2.68
C PHE A 221 -25.12 14.78 -1.55
N ILE A 222 -25.37 13.48 -1.59
CA ILE A 222 -26.19 12.75 -0.64
C ILE A 222 -25.43 11.50 -0.18
N ALA A 223 -24.92 11.52 1.05
CA ALA A 223 -24.30 10.36 1.71
C ALA A 223 -25.12 10.00 2.95
N ASN A 224 -26.05 9.06 2.81
CA ASN A 224 -26.99 8.69 3.86
C ASN A 224 -26.72 7.25 4.33
N GLY A 225 -25.79 7.11 5.26
CA GLY A 225 -25.56 5.85 5.97
C GLY A 225 -26.63 5.58 7.02
N THR A 226 -26.50 4.43 7.68
CA THR A 226 -27.29 4.08 8.87
C THR A 226 -26.37 3.81 10.06
N PRO A 227 -26.87 3.78 11.30
CA PRO A 227 -26.06 3.44 12.48
C PRO A 227 -25.35 2.08 12.36
N ASP A 228 -25.99 1.10 11.71
CA ASP A 228 -25.43 -0.25 11.52
C ASP A 228 -24.56 -0.36 10.25
N GLN A 229 -24.71 0.57 9.30
CA GLN A 229 -24.02 0.56 8.01
C GLN A 229 -23.58 1.99 7.66
N GLN A 230 -22.58 2.47 8.41
CA GLN A 230 -21.98 3.78 8.15
C GLN A 230 -21.27 3.80 6.79
N ILE A 231 -21.32 4.94 6.11
CA ILE A 231 -20.50 5.20 4.93
C ILE A 231 -19.11 5.61 5.41
N THR A 232 -18.05 5.11 4.79
CA THR A 232 -16.66 5.44 5.18
C THR A 232 -15.90 6.09 4.04
N PHE A 233 -15.29 7.26 4.31
CA PHE A 233 -14.32 7.94 3.45
C PHE A 233 -12.93 7.86 4.12
N GLN A 234 -11.95 7.27 3.44
CA GLN A 234 -10.60 7.08 3.98
C GLN A 234 -9.54 7.01 2.88
N GLY A 235 -8.26 7.02 3.25
CA GLY A 235 -7.18 6.77 2.29
C GLY A 235 -7.08 5.29 1.90
N ASP A 236 -6.41 5.00 0.78
CA ASP A 236 -6.20 3.64 0.25
C ASP A 236 -4.97 2.92 0.85
N ARG A 237 -4.34 3.50 1.88
CA ARG A 237 -3.19 2.94 2.62
C ARG A 237 -3.65 2.22 3.88
N PHE A 238 -3.76 0.90 3.76
CA PHE A 238 -4.28 0.01 4.80
C PHE A 238 -3.26 -0.41 5.86
N GLU A 239 -1.97 -0.13 5.64
CA GLU A 239 -0.93 -0.63 6.54
C GLU A 239 -1.10 -0.06 7.95
N GLU A 240 -0.80 -0.87 8.96
CA GLU A 240 -1.02 -0.53 10.38
C GLU A 240 -0.42 0.84 10.76
N ILE A 241 0.77 1.14 10.26
CA ILE A 241 1.47 2.41 10.52
C ILE A 241 0.77 3.64 9.93
N PHE A 242 -0.15 3.44 8.98
CA PHE A 242 -0.88 4.51 8.30
C PHE A 242 -2.35 4.58 8.73
N GLN A 243 -2.89 3.60 9.48
CA GLN A 243 -4.33 3.56 9.77
C GLN A 243 -4.92 4.85 10.35
N ASP A 244 -4.15 5.55 11.17
CA ASP A 244 -4.55 6.81 11.82
C ASP A 244 -3.79 8.04 11.29
N GLU A 245 -3.02 7.90 10.21
CA GLU A 245 -2.23 9.02 9.67
C GLU A 245 -3.15 10.02 8.95
N PRO A 246 -3.16 11.31 9.35
CA PRO A 246 -3.92 12.35 8.65
C PRO A 246 -3.23 12.78 7.34
N GLY A 247 -3.99 13.39 6.43
CA GLY A 247 -3.44 13.93 5.17
C GLY A 247 -3.08 12.89 4.12
N GLN A 248 -3.63 11.67 4.21
CA GLN A 248 -3.50 10.67 3.14
C GLN A 248 -4.23 11.06 1.87
N TRP A 249 -5.28 11.86 2.00
CA TRP A 249 -6.04 12.43 0.89
C TRP A 249 -6.45 13.87 1.24
N ASP A 250 -6.92 14.62 0.26
CA ASP A 250 -7.11 16.06 0.40
C ASP A 250 -8.37 16.40 1.20
N ARG A 251 -9.54 16.41 0.54
CA ARG A 251 -10.81 16.79 1.17
C ARG A 251 -12.06 16.37 0.40
N ILE A 252 -13.21 16.45 1.08
CA ILE A 252 -14.50 16.63 0.43
C ILE A 252 -14.73 18.14 0.28
N TRP A 253 -14.72 18.63 -0.94
CA TRP A 253 -14.87 20.03 -1.29
C TRP A 253 -16.27 20.29 -1.82
N ILE A 254 -17.06 21.11 -1.12
CA ILE A 254 -18.43 21.44 -1.50
C ILE A 254 -18.50 22.92 -1.83
N ASN A 255 -18.86 23.23 -3.07
CA ASN A 255 -19.06 24.60 -3.50
C ASN A 255 -20.51 25.08 -3.42
N ARG A 256 -20.75 26.35 -3.77
CA ARG A 256 -22.09 26.96 -3.76
C ARG A 256 -23.07 26.09 -4.54
N SER A 257 -24.28 25.96 -4.01
CA SER A 257 -25.33 25.18 -4.68
C SER A 257 -26.69 25.74 -4.32
N THR A 258 -27.65 25.62 -5.22
CA THR A 258 -29.07 25.86 -4.93
C THR A 258 -29.76 24.63 -4.34
N GLN A 259 -29.04 23.50 -4.23
CA GLN A 259 -29.52 22.25 -3.66
C GLN A 259 -28.96 22.04 -2.26
N ASP A 260 -29.77 21.46 -1.38
CA ASP A 260 -29.30 20.98 -0.08
C ASP A 260 -28.43 19.73 -0.25
N HIS A 261 -27.48 19.56 0.68
CA HIS A 261 -26.61 18.38 0.75
C HIS A 261 -26.85 17.64 2.07
N PHE A 262 -26.68 16.32 2.06
CA PHE A 262 -26.98 15.46 3.20
C PHE A 262 -25.82 14.51 3.48
N ILE A 263 -25.29 14.55 4.70
CA ILE A 263 -24.22 13.67 5.18
C ILE A 263 -24.64 13.11 6.53
N SER A 264 -25.14 11.87 6.54
CA SER A 264 -25.64 11.22 7.75
C SER A 264 -25.00 9.86 8.00
N ASN A 265 -24.61 9.58 9.25
CA ASN A 265 -23.96 8.34 9.67
C ASN A 265 -22.73 8.01 8.81
N VAL A 266 -21.83 8.98 8.71
CA VAL A 266 -20.61 8.90 7.89
C VAL A 266 -19.36 8.94 8.78
N VAL A 267 -18.33 8.20 8.39
CA VAL A 267 -16.99 8.30 8.97
C VAL A 267 -16.06 8.91 7.92
N ILE A 268 -15.43 10.05 8.24
CA ILE A 268 -14.44 10.71 7.39
C ILE A 268 -13.12 10.72 8.13
N LYS A 269 -12.14 9.95 7.66
CA LYS A 269 -10.83 9.83 8.32
C LYS A 269 -9.67 9.90 7.34
N ASN A 270 -8.47 10.13 7.88
CA ASN A 270 -7.21 10.28 7.13
C ASN A 270 -7.16 11.45 6.12
N ALA A 271 -8.17 12.32 6.08
CA ALA A 271 -8.18 13.50 5.21
C ALA A 271 -7.19 14.57 5.71
N LEU A 272 -6.71 15.44 4.82
CA LEU A 272 -6.03 16.68 5.18
C LEU A 272 -7.05 17.66 5.76
N ILE A 273 -8.20 17.77 5.11
CA ILE A 273 -9.38 18.52 5.57
C ILE A 273 -10.60 17.61 5.35
N GLY A 274 -11.37 17.29 6.40
CA GLY A 274 -12.51 16.37 6.25
C GLY A 274 -13.56 16.88 5.26
N ILE A 275 -14.13 18.07 5.54
CA ILE A 275 -15.07 18.77 4.66
C ILE A 275 -14.66 20.24 4.59
N GLN A 276 -14.62 20.77 3.36
CA GLN A 276 -14.50 22.20 3.10
C GLN A 276 -15.73 22.66 2.33
N ALA A 277 -16.51 23.56 2.93
CA ALA A 277 -17.68 24.16 2.29
C ALA A 277 -17.42 25.67 2.10
N GLU A 278 -17.44 26.14 0.87
CA GLU A 278 -17.23 27.56 0.52
C GLU A 278 -17.91 27.90 -0.80
N ALA A 279 -18.24 29.16 -1.06
CA ALA A 279 -19.01 29.52 -2.24
C ALA A 279 -18.24 29.28 -3.56
N SER A 280 -17.07 29.89 -3.72
CA SER A 280 -16.15 29.56 -4.82
C SER A 280 -14.73 30.02 -4.47
N PRO A 281 -13.71 29.13 -4.53
CA PRO A 281 -12.31 29.50 -4.31
C PRO A 281 -11.69 30.22 -5.52
N PHE A 282 -12.39 30.24 -6.67
CA PHE A 282 -11.88 30.77 -7.94
C PHE A 282 -12.38 32.18 -8.25
N GLU A 283 -13.31 32.71 -7.45
CA GLU A 283 -13.85 34.07 -7.59
C GLU A 283 -13.21 35.02 -6.55
N GLU A 284 -12.67 36.14 -7.01
CA GLU A 284 -11.94 37.10 -6.15
C GLU A 284 -12.83 37.77 -5.08
N ASP A 285 -14.15 37.81 -5.29
CA ASP A 285 -15.11 38.41 -4.36
C ASP A 285 -15.74 37.41 -3.38
N GLY A 286 -15.32 36.14 -3.42
CA GLY A 286 -15.85 35.07 -2.60
C GLY A 286 -17.21 34.53 -3.07
N GLY A 287 -17.67 34.95 -4.24
CA GLY A 287 -18.82 34.41 -4.95
C GLY A 287 -20.20 34.71 -4.36
N THR A 288 -21.23 34.24 -5.07
CA THR A 288 -22.64 34.51 -4.71
C THR A 288 -23.10 33.60 -3.57
N ILE A 289 -23.70 34.19 -2.53
CA ILE A 289 -24.30 33.45 -1.41
C ILE A 289 -25.57 32.73 -1.88
N THR A 290 -25.62 31.43 -1.69
CA THR A 290 -26.81 30.57 -1.93
C THR A 290 -27.55 30.26 -0.62
N SER A 291 -28.82 29.88 -0.73
CA SER A 291 -29.68 29.57 0.43
C SER A 291 -29.65 28.11 0.86
N ASN A 292 -28.79 27.29 0.26
CA ASN A 292 -28.74 25.86 0.56
C ASN A 292 -28.24 25.58 1.98
N THR A 293 -28.57 24.39 2.46
CA THR A 293 -28.14 23.87 3.74
C THR A 293 -27.30 22.61 3.54
N LEU A 294 -26.17 22.54 4.23
CA LEU A 294 -25.40 21.32 4.41
C LEU A 294 -25.86 20.63 5.71
N HIS A 295 -26.62 19.56 5.58
CA HIS A 295 -27.11 18.76 6.71
C HIS A 295 -26.05 17.72 7.11
N ILE A 296 -25.56 17.77 8.35
CA ILE A 296 -24.58 16.83 8.88
C ILE A 296 -25.09 16.23 10.19
N ASP A 297 -25.34 14.92 10.21
CA ASP A 297 -25.92 14.20 11.35
C ASP A 297 -25.16 12.90 11.65
N ASN A 298 -24.76 12.67 12.90
CA ASN A 298 -24.05 11.44 13.32
C ASN A 298 -22.80 11.12 12.48
N THR A 299 -22.05 12.16 12.10
CA THR A 299 -20.83 12.05 11.29
C THR A 299 -19.59 12.31 12.16
N THR A 300 -18.55 11.50 11.98
CA THR A 300 -17.28 11.56 12.74
C THR A 300 -16.08 11.75 11.84
#